data_AF-W1X546-F1
#
_entry.id   AF-W1X546-F1
#
_cell.length_a   1.000
_cell.length_b   1.000
_cell.length_c   1.000
_cell.angle_alpha   90.00
_cell.angle_beta   90.00
_cell.angle_gamma   90.00
#
_symmetry.space_group_name_H-M   'P 1'
#
loop_
_entity.id
_entity.type
_entity.pdbx_description
1 polymer ?
#
loop_
_entity_poly.entity_id
_entity_poly.type
_entity_poly.pdbx_seq_one_letter_code
_entity_poly.pdbx_strand_id
1 'polypeptide(L)'
;IKPSLYKEIHPFIEELTGISTEMVKTEEYFPSVYKEFLKFIGSDDFVMCVWGMDDIKQLIRNIHFHSLNIHNNIKKYIDIQNLASKEFNTPKGNRLGLKAAVEFWNIPIKNDFHNALNDAVYT
;
A
#
# COMPACT_ATOMS: atom_id res chain seq x y z
N ILE A 1 -8.56 -8.58 -2.76
CA ILE A 1 -9.45 -8.46 -1.57
C ILE A 1 -10.81 -8.02 -2.06
N LYS A 2 -11.86 -8.78 -1.73
CA LYS A 2 -13.24 -8.44 -2.10
C LYS A 2 -13.78 -7.25 -1.29
N PRO A 3 -14.28 -6.18 -1.94
CA PRO A 3 -14.87 -5.04 -1.23
C PRO A 3 -16.15 -5.40 -0.48
N SER A 4 -16.32 -4.85 0.74
CA SER A 4 -17.54 -5.08 1.54
C SER A 4 -18.55 -3.93 1.47
N LEU A 5 -18.11 -2.69 1.24
CA LEU A 5 -18.96 -1.50 1.24
C LEU A 5 -19.34 -1.07 -0.18
N TYR A 6 -18.35 -0.70 -0.98
CA TYR A 6 -18.51 -0.39 -2.41
C TYR A 6 -18.15 -1.62 -3.22
N LYS A 7 -19.17 -2.39 -3.62
CA LYS A 7 -18.99 -3.74 -4.20
C LYS A 7 -18.49 -3.74 -5.65
N GLU A 8 -18.46 -2.57 -6.28
CA GLU A 8 -17.99 -2.37 -7.65
C GLU A 8 -16.74 -1.49 -7.62
N ILE A 9 -15.75 -1.88 -8.40
CA ILE A 9 -14.57 -1.07 -8.66
C ILE A 9 -14.95 -0.01 -9.68
N HIS A 10 -14.64 1.25 -9.37
CA HIS A 10 -14.91 2.36 -10.27
C HIS A 10 -14.03 2.24 -11.54
N PRO A 11 -14.54 2.52 -12.76
CA PRO A 11 -13.78 2.36 -14.00
C PRO A 11 -12.41 3.05 -14.00
N PHE A 12 -12.32 4.26 -13.46
CA PHE A 12 -11.03 4.97 -13.29
C PHE A 12 -10.01 4.18 -12.44
N ILE A 13 -10.45 3.48 -11.39
CA ILE A 13 -9.56 2.68 -10.54
C ILE A 13 -9.14 1.40 -11.25
N GLU A 14 -10.06 0.79 -12.01
CA GLU A 14 -9.76 -0.37 -12.83
C GLU A 14 -8.75 -0.03 -13.93
N GLU A 15 -8.91 1.11 -14.63
CA GLU A 15 -7.94 1.61 -15.60
C GLU A 15 -6.57 1.84 -14.97
N LEU A 16 -6.55 2.43 -13.77
CA LEU A 16 -5.30 2.76 -13.08
C LEU A 16 -4.55 1.53 -12.55
N THR A 17 -5.27 0.53 -12.02
CA THR A 17 -4.67 -0.58 -11.26
C THR A 17 -4.73 -1.93 -11.99
N GLY A 18 -5.53 -2.02 -13.06
CA GLY A 18 -5.88 -3.27 -13.72
C GLY A 18 -6.78 -4.20 -12.89
N ILE A 19 -7.25 -3.77 -11.71
CA ILE A 19 -8.10 -4.59 -10.84
C ILE A 19 -9.57 -4.33 -11.19
N SER A 20 -10.24 -5.33 -11.76
CA SER A 20 -11.66 -5.25 -12.09
C SER A 20 -12.57 -5.75 -10.99
N THR A 21 -13.84 -5.35 -11.04
CA THR A 21 -14.91 -5.92 -10.18
C THR A 21 -14.98 -7.45 -10.34
N GLU A 22 -14.82 -7.93 -11.56
CA GLU A 22 -14.89 -9.37 -11.88
C GLU A 22 -13.75 -10.16 -11.26
N MET A 23 -12.56 -9.57 -11.15
CA MET A 23 -11.42 -10.18 -10.48
C MET A 23 -11.66 -10.31 -8.98
N VAL A 24 -12.20 -9.27 -8.33
CA VAL A 24 -12.33 -9.25 -6.86
C VAL A 24 -13.60 -9.90 -6.34
N LYS A 25 -14.61 -10.17 -7.19
CA LYS A 25 -15.92 -10.69 -6.72
C LYS A 25 -15.85 -12.09 -6.10
N THR A 26 -14.88 -12.90 -6.52
CA THR A 26 -14.65 -14.27 -6.02
C THR A 26 -13.56 -14.35 -4.96
N GLU A 27 -12.91 -13.22 -4.65
CA GLU A 27 -11.82 -13.16 -3.68
C GLU A 27 -12.33 -13.18 -2.23
N GLU A 28 -11.39 -13.43 -1.32
CA GLU A 28 -11.62 -13.34 0.12
C GLU A 28 -11.85 -11.90 0.59
N TYR A 29 -12.67 -11.75 1.63
CA TYR A 29 -12.89 -10.47 2.30
C TYR A 29 -11.67 -10.07 3.15
N PHE A 30 -11.59 -8.78 3.46
CA PHE A 30 -10.49 -8.20 4.22
C PHE A 30 -10.16 -8.96 5.53
N PRO A 31 -11.12 -9.38 6.38
CA PRO A 31 -10.80 -10.09 7.62
C PRO A 31 -10.05 -11.41 7.41
N SER A 32 -10.44 -12.21 6.40
CA SER A 32 -9.75 -13.46 6.06
C SER A 32 -8.33 -13.18 5.59
N VAL A 33 -8.17 -12.25 4.65
CA VAL A 33 -6.86 -11.91 4.07
C VAL A 33 -5.93 -11.31 5.12
N TYR A 34 -6.44 -10.45 6.00
CA TYR A 34 -5.65 -9.87 7.09
C TYR A 34 -5.14 -10.94 8.06
N LYS A 35 -5.96 -11.95 8.37
CA LYS A 35 -5.52 -13.08 9.21
C LYS A 35 -4.40 -13.87 8.55
N GLU A 36 -4.50 -14.15 7.26
CA GLU A 36 -3.43 -14.83 6.51
C GLU A 36 -2.18 -13.95 6.40
N PHE A 37 -2.34 -12.63 6.23
CA PHE A 37 -1.23 -11.67 6.25
C PHE A 37 -0.49 -11.69 7.59
N LEU A 38 -1.20 -11.71 8.72
CA LEU A 38 -0.58 -11.83 10.05
C LEU A 38 0.18 -13.15 10.24
N LYS A 39 -0.28 -14.24 9.62
CA LYS A 39 0.48 -15.50 9.63
C LYS A 39 1.74 -15.42 8.76
N PHE A 40 1.62 -14.78 7.59
CA PHE A 40 2.72 -14.61 6.65
C PHE A 40 3.87 -13.79 7.24
N ILE A 41 3.57 -12.66 7.90
CA ILE A 41 4.61 -11.83 8.55
C ILE A 41 5.26 -12.52 9.76
N GLY A 42 4.61 -13.55 10.32
CA GLY A 42 5.13 -14.32 11.44
C GLY A 42 5.15 -13.55 12.76
N SER A 43 6.05 -13.99 13.66
CA SER A 43 6.18 -13.46 15.03
C SER A 43 7.40 -12.58 15.25
N ASP A 44 8.22 -12.39 14.22
CA ASP A 44 9.46 -11.63 14.33
C ASP A 44 9.18 -10.13 14.53
N ASP A 45 10.10 -9.40 15.17
CA ASP A 45 9.96 -7.95 15.30
C ASP A 45 10.21 -7.28 13.94
N PHE A 46 9.38 -6.29 13.59
CA PHE A 46 9.44 -5.63 12.30
C PHE A 46 8.99 -4.17 12.38
N VAL A 47 9.36 -3.40 11.37
CA VAL A 47 8.85 -2.06 11.08
C VAL A 47 8.27 -2.06 9.67
N MET A 48 7.12 -1.43 9.48
CA MET A 48 6.54 -1.28 8.15
C MET A 48 7.29 -0.20 7.38
N CYS A 49 7.63 -0.49 6.12
CA CYS A 49 8.12 0.52 5.19
C CYS A 49 6.99 0.85 4.21
N VAL A 50 6.63 2.12 4.11
CA VAL A 50 5.61 2.58 3.17
C VAL A 50 6.18 3.70 2.33
N TRP A 51 5.82 3.73 1.04
CA TRP A 51 6.17 4.88 0.23
C TRP A 51 5.49 6.10 0.80
N GLY A 52 4.16 6.11 0.92
CA GLY A 52 3.40 7.19 1.52
C GLY A 52 2.59 6.76 2.74
N MET A 53 2.20 7.76 3.55
CA MET A 53 1.37 7.53 4.74
C MET A 53 -0.05 7.02 4.46
N ASP A 54 -0.50 7.04 3.21
CA ASP A 54 -1.87 6.69 2.88
C ASP A 54 -2.11 5.18 2.98
N ASP A 55 -1.12 4.35 2.62
CA ASP A 55 -1.23 2.88 2.73
C ASP A 55 -1.47 2.43 4.17
N ILE A 56 -0.65 2.93 5.11
CA ILE A 56 -0.77 2.55 6.51
C ILE A 56 -2.08 3.06 7.13
N LYS A 57 -2.53 4.26 6.74
CA LYS A 57 -3.83 4.79 7.16
C LYS A 57 -4.98 3.93 6.65
N GLN A 58 -4.95 3.50 5.38
CA GLN A 58 -6.00 2.65 4.83
C GLN A 58 -6.00 1.26 5.46
N LEU A 59 -4.83 0.68 5.72
CA LEU A 59 -4.72 -0.60 6.43
C LEU A 59 -5.35 -0.51 7.83
N ILE A 60 -4.93 0.48 8.63
CA ILE A 60 -5.45 0.70 9.99
C ILE A 60 -6.96 0.98 9.97
N ARG A 61 -7.43 1.79 9.02
CA ARG A 61 -8.86 2.09 8.86
C ARG A 61 -9.68 0.84 8.57
N ASN A 62 -9.20 -0.06 7.71
CA ASN A 62 -9.90 -1.31 7.41
C ASN A 62 -9.88 -2.29 8.59
N ILE A 63 -8.77 -2.37 9.33
CA ILE A 63 -8.70 -3.14 10.59
C ILE A 63 -9.79 -2.68 11.57
N HIS A 64 -9.90 -1.36 11.78
CA HIS A 64 -10.93 -0.82 12.67
C HIS A 64 -12.35 -0.99 12.13
N PHE A 65 -12.58 -0.76 10.85
CA PHE A 65 -13.89 -0.91 10.21
C PHE A 65 -14.44 -2.34 10.38
N HIS A 66 -13.56 -3.35 10.33
CA HIS A 66 -13.92 -4.75 10.52
C HIS A 66 -13.81 -5.23 11.98
N SER A 67 -13.61 -4.33 12.95
CA SER A 67 -13.48 -4.66 14.38
C SER A 67 -12.38 -5.69 14.68
N LEU A 68 -11.26 -5.62 13.96
CA LEU A 68 -10.12 -6.52 14.10
C LEU A 68 -9.06 -5.94 15.03
N ASN A 69 -8.26 -6.81 15.64
CA ASN A 69 -7.12 -6.38 16.46
C ASN A 69 -5.94 -5.98 15.57
N ILE A 70 -5.41 -4.79 15.82
CA ILE A 70 -4.20 -4.29 15.17
C ILE A 70 -2.96 -4.91 15.81
N HIS A 71 -2.06 -5.46 14.99
CA HIS A 71 -0.75 -5.89 15.46
C HIS A 71 0.10 -4.68 15.86
N ASN A 72 0.77 -4.72 17.02
CA ASN A 72 1.50 -3.57 17.56
C ASN A 72 2.57 -3.04 16.59
N ASN A 73 3.26 -3.93 15.87
CA ASN A 73 4.29 -3.53 14.92
C ASN A 73 3.73 -2.86 13.65
N ILE A 74 2.46 -3.06 13.30
CA ILE A 74 1.84 -2.32 12.19
C ILE A 74 1.80 -0.81 12.50
N LYS A 75 1.76 -0.43 13.79
CA LYS A 75 1.82 0.98 14.21
C LYS A 75 3.23 1.56 14.12
N LYS A 76 4.26 0.73 13.97
CA LYS A 76 5.64 1.15 13.73
C LYS A 76 5.85 1.20 12.22
N TYR A 77 5.97 2.39 11.65
CA TYR A 77 6.20 2.56 10.22
C TYR A 77 7.18 3.68 9.91
N ILE A 78 7.83 3.56 8.76
CA ILE A 78 8.73 4.55 8.17
C ILE A 78 8.08 5.10 6.91
N ASP A 79 7.93 6.42 6.88
CA ASP A 79 7.47 7.18 5.71
C ASP A 79 8.67 7.46 4.81
N ILE A 80 8.89 6.59 3.81
CA ILE A 80 10.03 6.68 2.89
C ILE A 80 9.90 7.90 1.99
N GLN A 81 8.69 8.27 1.54
CA GLN A 81 8.46 9.47 0.74
C GLN A 81 8.89 10.73 1.48
N ASN A 82 8.65 10.83 2.80
CA ASN A 82 9.10 11.97 3.59
C ASN A 82 10.63 12.00 3.72
N LEU A 83 11.29 10.85 3.85
CA LEU A 83 12.76 10.78 3.85
C LEU A 83 13.32 11.19 2.48
N ALA A 84 12.80 10.61 1.40
CA ALA A 84 13.17 10.94 0.04
C ALA A 84 12.93 12.43 -0.28
N SER A 85 11.77 12.98 0.12
CA SER A 85 11.46 14.40 -0.15
C SER A 85 12.45 15.37 0.52
N LYS A 86 13.06 14.99 1.65
CA LYS A 86 14.10 15.79 2.30
C LYS A 86 15.41 15.76 1.51
N GLU A 87 15.82 14.59 1.05
CA GLU A 87 17.02 14.44 0.20
C GLU A 87 16.90 15.25 -1.10
N PHE A 88 15.69 15.38 -1.64
CA PHE A 88 15.42 16.08 -2.89
C PHE A 88 15.20 17.60 -2.73
N ASN A 89 15.24 18.13 -1.50
CA ASN A 89 14.85 19.51 -1.21
C ASN A 89 13.49 19.90 -1.83
N THR A 90 12.54 18.95 -1.86
CA THR A 90 11.23 19.18 -2.47
C THR A 90 10.54 20.34 -1.77
N PRO A 91 9.93 21.30 -2.50
CA PRO A 91 9.24 22.44 -1.88
C PRO A 91 8.22 21.97 -0.83
N LYS A 92 8.15 22.69 0.30
CA LYS A 92 7.17 22.38 1.35
C LYS A 92 5.77 22.27 0.77
N GLY A 93 5.11 21.13 1.02
CA GLY A 93 3.76 20.84 0.52
C GLY A 93 3.74 19.92 -0.71
N ASN A 94 4.86 19.75 -1.42
CA ASN A 94 4.97 18.82 -2.53
C ASN A 94 5.47 17.46 -2.03
N ARG A 95 4.72 16.40 -2.30
CA ARG A 95 5.12 15.02 -2.01
C ARG A 95 5.78 14.41 -3.25
N LEU A 96 6.97 13.84 -3.08
CA LEU A 96 7.68 13.16 -4.15
C LEU A 96 6.97 11.85 -4.53
N GLY A 97 6.52 11.70 -5.78
CA GLY A 97 5.92 10.46 -6.27
C GLY A 97 6.96 9.34 -6.38
N LEU A 98 6.53 8.07 -6.20
CA LEU A 98 7.41 6.90 -6.25
C LEU A 98 8.20 6.84 -7.55
N LYS A 99 7.51 6.98 -8.68
CA LYS A 99 8.11 7.01 -10.01
C LYS A 99 9.21 8.06 -10.13
N ALA A 100 8.96 9.29 -9.68
CA ALA A 100 9.94 10.37 -9.75
C ALA A 100 11.19 10.07 -8.92
N ALA A 101 11.03 9.40 -7.77
CA ALA A 101 12.16 8.99 -6.94
C ALA A 101 12.98 7.86 -7.59
N VAL A 102 12.31 6.83 -8.12
CA VAL A 102 12.92 5.71 -8.85
C VAL A 102 13.73 6.22 -10.05
N GLU A 103 13.15 7.14 -10.83
CA GLU A 103 13.81 7.78 -11.97
C GLU A 103 15.05 8.57 -11.54
N PHE A 104 14.95 9.39 -10.49
CA PHE A 104 16.05 10.21 -10.01
C PHE A 104 17.25 9.38 -9.52
N TRP A 105 17.00 8.29 -8.81
CA TRP A 105 18.07 7.39 -8.36
C TRP A 105 18.56 6.43 -9.45
N ASN A 106 18.07 6.56 -10.69
CA ASN A 106 18.41 5.69 -11.82
C ASN A 106 18.17 4.20 -11.51
N ILE A 107 17.12 3.90 -10.74
CA ILE A 107 16.70 2.53 -10.48
C ILE A 107 16.07 2.00 -11.77
N PRO A 108 16.48 0.83 -12.29
CA PRO A 108 15.92 0.29 -13.52
C PRO A 108 14.41 0.02 -13.40
N ILE A 109 13.62 0.69 -14.22
CA ILE A 109 12.17 0.50 -14.30
C ILE A 109 11.90 -0.73 -15.19
N LYS A 110 11.52 -1.84 -14.57
CA LYS A 110 11.23 -3.12 -15.25
C LYS A 110 9.76 -3.51 -15.20
N ASN A 111 9.03 -2.93 -14.25
CA ASN A 111 7.65 -3.23 -13.95
C ASN A 111 6.83 -1.95 -13.97
N ASP A 112 5.54 -2.08 -14.31
CA ASP A 112 4.58 -0.99 -14.30
C ASP A 112 4.25 -0.52 -12.88
N PHE A 113 3.97 0.78 -12.74
CA PHE A 113 3.48 1.40 -11.51
C PHE A 113 1.97 1.17 -11.33
N HIS A 114 1.45 1.47 -10.14
CA HIS A 114 0.04 1.28 -9.76
C HIS A 114 -0.38 -0.19 -9.64
N ASN A 115 0.61 -1.08 -9.59
CA ASN A 115 0.46 -2.45 -9.14
C ASN A 115 1.11 -2.56 -7.75
N ALA A 116 0.33 -3.00 -6.77
CA ALA A 116 0.77 -2.98 -5.37
C ALA A 116 2.06 -3.79 -5.11
N LEU A 117 2.28 -4.90 -5.82
CA LEU A 117 3.50 -5.69 -5.67
C LEU A 117 4.71 -4.98 -6.31
N ASN A 118 4.53 -4.43 -7.51
CA ASN A 118 5.60 -3.69 -8.19
C ASN A 118 5.99 -2.44 -7.41
N ASP A 119 5.01 -1.70 -6.91
CA ASP A 119 5.23 -0.51 -6.09
C ASP A 119 5.96 -0.86 -4.78
N ALA A 120 5.66 -2.03 -4.18
CA ALA A 120 6.39 -2.54 -3.02
C ALA A 120 7.85 -2.93 -3.34
N VAL A 121 8.14 -3.40 -4.56
CA VAL A 121 9.52 -3.70 -4.99
C VAL A 121 10.33 -2.43 -5.21
N TYR A 122 9.69 -1.33 -5.61
CA TYR A 122 10.35 -0.03 -5.79
C TYR A 122 10.47 0.79 -4.50
N THR A 123 9.77 0.40 -3.43
CA THR A 123 9.78 1.06 -2.12
C THR A 123 10.91 0.53 -1.26
#